data_AF-A0A929Z6T9-F1
#
_entry.id   AF-A0A929Z6T9-F1
#
_cell.length_a   1.000
_cell.length_b   1.000
_cell.length_c   1.000
_cell.angle_alpha   90.00
_cell.angle_beta   90.00
_cell.angle_gamma   90.00
#
_symmetry.space_group_name_H-M   'P 1'
#
loop_
_entity.id
_entity.type
_entity.pdbx_description
1 polymer ?
#
loop_
_entity_poly.entity_id
_entity_poly.type
_entity_poly.pdbx_seq_one_letter_code
_entity_poly.pdbx_strand_id
1 'polypeptide(L)'
;SLFFYGISQQRSMVVLSEDVEQKMADVQSQYQRRADLIPNLVSTVKGYAKHESATLENVIAARARATQITLDPAKATPEQIEAYQNAQGQLSQALGKLLSVQEQYPELKANEQFSQLQAQLEGTENRINESRQLYNESVKTYNIKVKQFPGSLFAGFFGMSPKTPFRASEAAQTAPSVQF
;
A
#
# COMPACT_ATOMS: atom_id res chain seq x y z
N SER A 1 35.28 -23.91 -6.97
CA SER A 1 34.93 -24.62 -5.72
C SER A 1 33.50 -24.26 -5.31
N LEU A 2 32.84 -25.11 -4.52
CA LEU A 2 31.49 -24.87 -3.96
C LEU A 2 31.34 -23.51 -3.26
N PHE A 3 32.44 -23.00 -2.70
CA PHE A 3 32.52 -21.68 -2.07
C PHE A 3 32.26 -20.51 -3.06
N PHE A 4 32.91 -20.49 -4.23
CA PHE A 4 32.66 -19.47 -5.26
C PHE A 4 31.23 -19.56 -5.81
N TYR A 5 30.66 -20.76 -5.87
CA TYR A 5 29.26 -20.95 -6.27
C TYR A 5 28.28 -20.41 -5.22
N GLY A 6 28.53 -20.65 -3.93
CA GLY A 6 27.74 -20.09 -2.83
C GLY A 6 27.75 -18.56 -2.81
N ILE A 7 28.92 -17.94 -3.04
CA ILE A 7 29.03 -16.46 -3.15
C ILE A 7 28.20 -15.93 -4.32
N SER A 8 28.19 -16.64 -5.46
CA SER A 8 27.37 -16.25 -6.61
C SER A 8 25.86 -16.31 -6.30
N GLN A 9 25.40 -17.36 -5.63
CA GLN A 9 24.00 -17.46 -5.20
C GLN A 9 23.63 -16.36 -4.20
N GLN A 10 24.51 -16.07 -3.23
CA GLN A 10 24.30 -15.00 -2.25
C GLN A 10 24.17 -13.63 -2.94
N ARG A 11 25.07 -13.29 -3.87
CA ARG A 11 25.00 -12.03 -4.63
C ARG A 11 23.67 -11.89 -5.37
N SER A 12 23.22 -12.97 -6.02
CA SER A 12 21.92 -12.97 -6.72
C SER A 12 20.75 -12.75 -5.76
N MET A 13 20.77 -13.35 -4.57
CA MET A 13 19.71 -13.16 -3.58
C MET A 13 19.73 -11.77 -2.94
N VAL A 14 20.90 -11.16 -2.73
CA VAL A 14 21.02 -9.77 -2.28
C VAL A 14 20.37 -8.83 -3.29
N VAL A 15 20.69 -8.98 -4.59
CA VAL A 15 20.09 -8.15 -5.65
C VAL A 15 18.56 -8.26 -5.64
N LEU A 16 18.02 -9.48 -5.49
CA LEU A 16 16.58 -9.68 -5.40
C LEU A 16 15.97 -9.12 -4.09
N SER A 17 16.71 -9.14 -2.98
CA SER A 17 16.26 -8.53 -1.72
C SER A 17 16.15 -7.01 -1.84
N GLU A 18 17.18 -6.37 -2.43
CA GLU A 18 17.21 -4.94 -2.69
C GLU A 18 16.06 -4.51 -3.62
N ASP A 19 15.76 -5.30 -4.66
CA ASP A 19 14.60 -5.03 -5.53
C ASP A 19 13.28 -5.08 -4.74
N VAL A 20 13.08 -6.07 -3.86
CA VAL A 20 11.89 -6.12 -2.99
C VAL A 20 11.80 -4.90 -2.09
N GLU A 21 12.92 -4.45 -1.53
CA GLU A 21 12.99 -3.29 -0.65
C GLU A 21 12.67 -2.00 -1.40
N GLN A 22 13.19 -1.85 -2.61
CA GLN A 22 12.88 -0.74 -3.50
C GLN A 22 11.39 -0.72 -3.87
N LYS A 23 10.79 -1.86 -4.24
CA LYS A 23 9.35 -1.92 -4.55
C LYS A 23 8.47 -1.61 -3.33
N MET A 24 8.90 -1.99 -2.13
CA MET A 24 8.19 -1.58 -0.91
C MET A 24 8.29 -0.07 -0.68
N ALA A 25 9.46 0.54 -0.92
CA ALA A 25 9.62 1.99 -0.85
C ALA A 25 8.71 2.72 -1.86
N ASP A 26 8.57 2.19 -3.08
CA ASP A 26 7.64 2.71 -4.08
C ASP A 26 6.19 2.69 -3.58
N VAL A 27 5.75 1.59 -2.95
CA VAL A 27 4.43 1.47 -2.31
C VAL A 27 4.25 2.50 -1.19
N GLN A 28 5.24 2.65 -0.31
CA GLN A 28 5.20 3.62 0.78
C GLN A 28 5.10 5.06 0.27
N SER A 29 5.81 5.38 -0.81
CA SER A 29 5.74 6.70 -1.46
C SER A 29 4.32 7.02 -1.96
N GLN A 30 3.63 6.06 -2.58
CA GLN A 30 2.24 6.28 -3.01
C GLN A 30 1.29 6.44 -1.82
N TYR A 31 1.46 5.66 -0.75
CA TYR A 31 0.68 5.83 0.47
C TYR A 31 0.92 7.18 1.16
N GLN A 32 2.17 7.66 1.18
CA GLN A 32 2.51 8.98 1.70
C GLN A 32 1.83 10.08 0.88
N ARG A 33 1.93 10.01 -0.46
CA ARG A 33 1.23 10.94 -1.35
C ARG A 33 -0.26 11.00 -1.07
N ARG A 34 -0.91 9.84 -0.86
CA ARG A 34 -2.33 9.79 -0.50
C ARG A 34 -2.58 10.52 0.82
N ALA A 35 -1.78 10.26 1.84
CA ALA A 35 -1.89 10.92 3.13
C ALA A 35 -1.67 12.44 3.07
N ASP A 36 -0.82 12.91 2.17
CA ASP A 36 -0.51 14.34 1.98
C ASP A 36 -1.65 15.13 1.31
N LEU A 37 -2.50 14.47 0.53
CA LEU A 37 -3.68 15.10 -0.11
C LEU A 37 -4.85 15.29 0.86
N ILE A 38 -4.90 14.52 1.95
CA ILE A 38 -6.04 14.48 2.88
C ILE A 38 -6.32 15.82 3.56
N PRO A 39 -5.33 16.56 4.09
CA PRO A 39 -5.60 17.84 4.75
C PRO A 39 -6.32 18.83 3.83
N ASN A 40 -5.91 18.89 2.57
CA ASN A 40 -6.55 19.74 1.56
C ASN A 40 -7.98 19.27 1.27
N LEU A 41 -8.20 17.96 1.10
CA LEU A 41 -9.55 17.41 0.91
C LEU A 41 -10.47 17.71 2.09
N VAL A 42 -10.02 17.44 3.30
CA VAL A 42 -10.77 17.72 4.55
C VAL A 42 -11.10 19.19 4.66
N SER A 43 -10.16 20.09 4.36
CA SER A 43 -10.40 21.54 4.38
C SER A 43 -11.47 21.95 3.37
N THR A 44 -11.40 21.43 2.14
CA THR A 44 -12.39 21.71 1.09
C THR A 44 -13.77 21.22 1.51
N VAL A 45 -13.90 19.96 1.95
CA VAL A 45 -15.20 19.41 2.38
C VAL A 45 -15.77 20.18 3.57
N LYS A 46 -14.93 20.54 4.56
CA LYS A 46 -15.35 21.31 5.74
C LYS A 46 -15.93 22.68 5.37
N GLY A 47 -15.49 23.29 4.27
CA GLY A 47 -16.05 24.55 3.76
C GLY A 47 -17.53 24.46 3.38
N TYR A 48 -17.96 23.31 2.85
CA TYR A 48 -19.30 23.09 2.30
C TYR A 48 -20.20 22.24 3.21
N ALA A 49 -19.63 21.24 3.90
CA ALA A 49 -20.35 20.22 4.65
C ALA A 49 -20.00 20.27 6.15
N LYS A 50 -20.27 21.39 6.81
CA LYS A 50 -19.91 21.60 8.24
C LYS A 50 -20.58 20.59 9.19
N HIS A 51 -21.73 20.05 8.81
CA HIS A 51 -22.46 19.06 9.61
C HIS A 51 -21.83 17.66 9.56
N GLU A 52 -20.89 17.39 8.64
CA GLU A 52 -20.18 16.12 8.46
C GLU A 52 -18.98 15.96 9.42
N SER A 53 -19.05 16.52 10.62
CA SER A 53 -17.93 16.54 11.57
C SER A 53 -17.44 15.13 11.90
N ALA A 54 -18.36 14.19 12.14
CA ALA A 54 -18.02 12.79 12.38
C ALA A 54 -17.28 12.14 11.19
N THR A 55 -17.70 12.42 9.96
CA THR A 55 -17.04 11.91 8.75
C THR A 55 -15.62 12.47 8.60
N LEU A 56 -15.44 13.77 8.84
CA LEU A 56 -14.12 14.43 8.77
C LEU A 56 -13.18 13.92 9.86
N GLU A 57 -13.66 13.77 11.10
CA GLU A 57 -12.90 13.22 12.22
C GLU A 57 -12.45 11.79 11.96
N ASN A 58 -13.33 10.96 11.40
CA ASN A 58 -13.00 9.58 11.02
C ASN A 58 -11.86 9.52 10.00
N VAL A 59 -11.84 10.43 9.01
CA VAL A 59 -10.76 10.49 8.00
C VAL A 59 -9.46 10.96 8.61
N ILE A 60 -9.49 11.97 9.47
CA ILE A 60 -8.30 12.46 10.18
C ILE A 60 -7.71 11.36 11.06
N ALA A 61 -8.56 10.65 11.81
CA ALA A 61 -8.15 9.54 12.66
C ALA A 61 -7.57 8.38 11.84
N ALA A 62 -8.21 8.01 10.73
CA ALA A 62 -7.73 6.95 9.84
C ALA A 62 -6.38 7.33 9.21
N ARG A 63 -6.21 8.59 8.78
CA ARG A 63 -4.93 9.12 8.32
C ARG A 63 -3.85 8.99 9.38
N ALA A 64 -4.14 9.46 10.61
CA ALA A 64 -3.18 9.42 11.70
C ALA A 64 -2.67 7.99 11.98
N ARG A 65 -3.59 7.02 12.05
CA ARG A 65 -3.24 5.60 12.20
C ARG A 65 -2.40 5.08 11.03
N ALA A 66 -2.78 5.40 9.79
CA ALA A 66 -2.06 4.96 8.61
C ALA A 66 -0.63 5.51 8.53
N THR A 67 -0.42 6.77 8.97
CA THR A 67 0.91 7.40 9.00
C THR A 67 1.77 7.01 10.20
N GLN A 68 1.16 6.48 11.26
CA GLN A 68 1.88 6.10 12.48
C GLN A 68 2.63 4.78 12.33
N ILE A 69 2.16 3.88 11.44
CA ILE A 69 2.82 2.61 11.19
C ILE A 69 4.00 2.85 10.26
N THR A 70 5.21 2.83 10.82
CA THR A 70 6.45 2.85 10.05
C THR A 70 6.86 1.42 9.71
N LEU A 71 7.20 1.19 8.45
CA LEU A 71 7.61 -0.11 7.95
C LEU A 71 9.01 0.01 7.36
N ASP A 72 9.99 -0.67 7.97
CA ASP A 72 11.33 -0.79 7.41
C ASP A 72 11.30 -1.89 6.32
N PRO A 73 11.49 -1.56 5.02
CA PRO A 73 11.44 -2.55 3.94
C PRO A 73 12.39 -3.74 4.15
N ALA A 74 13.53 -3.51 4.81
CA ALA A 74 14.56 -4.52 5.02
C ALA A 74 14.18 -5.51 6.14
N LYS A 75 13.36 -5.08 7.10
CA LYS A 75 13.09 -5.81 8.35
C LYS A 75 11.61 -6.04 8.65
N ALA A 76 10.72 -5.73 7.71
CA ALA A 76 9.29 -5.84 7.89
C ALA A 76 8.87 -7.28 8.23
N THR A 77 8.29 -7.47 9.42
CA THR A 77 7.70 -8.76 9.80
C THR A 77 6.35 -8.96 9.10
N PRO A 78 5.86 -10.21 8.96
CA PRO A 78 4.52 -10.47 8.44
C PRO A 78 3.43 -9.67 9.18
N GLU A 79 3.54 -9.57 10.50
CA GLU A 79 2.59 -8.84 11.36
C GLU A 79 2.64 -7.34 11.08
N GLN A 80 3.83 -6.77 10.83
CA GLN A 80 3.98 -5.36 10.48
C GLN A 80 3.38 -5.06 9.10
N ILE A 81 3.59 -5.93 8.11
CA ILE A 81 3.00 -5.80 6.77
C ILE A 81 1.48 -5.88 6.85
N GLU A 82 0.95 -6.81 7.66
CA GLU A 82 -0.49 -6.95 7.90
C GLU A 82 -1.08 -5.73 8.60
N ALA A 83 -0.46 -5.25 9.69
CA ALA A 83 -0.89 -4.05 10.38
C ALA A 83 -0.87 -2.81 9.46
N TYR A 84 0.20 -2.65 8.68
CA TYR A 84 0.33 -1.58 7.70
C TYR A 84 -0.78 -1.65 6.64
N GLN A 85 -1.00 -2.83 6.05
CA GLN A 85 -2.06 -3.03 5.08
C GLN A 85 -3.45 -2.72 5.65
N ASN A 86 -3.73 -3.16 6.89
CA ASN A 86 -5.00 -2.92 7.56
C ASN A 86 -5.25 -1.42 7.80
N ALA A 87 -4.24 -0.69 8.29
CA ALA A 87 -4.37 0.75 8.50
C ALA A 87 -4.58 1.50 7.16
N GLN A 88 -3.86 1.11 6.11
CA GLN A 88 -4.06 1.68 4.78
C GLN A 88 -5.44 1.36 4.20
N GLY A 89 -5.99 0.17 4.46
CA GLY A 89 -7.34 -0.21 4.06
C GLY A 89 -8.43 0.59 4.79
N GLN A 90 -8.29 0.79 6.10
CA GLN A 90 -9.19 1.65 6.88
C GLN A 90 -9.20 3.08 6.34
N LEU A 91 -8.03 3.59 5.92
CA LEU A 91 -7.94 4.90 5.29
C LEU A 91 -8.66 4.95 3.93
N SER A 92 -8.48 3.95 3.05
CA SER A 92 -9.23 3.87 1.79
C SER A 92 -10.75 3.91 2.04
N GLN A 93 -11.23 3.16 3.03
CA GLN A 93 -12.66 3.12 3.39
C GLN A 93 -13.17 4.47 3.91
N ALA A 94 -12.41 5.13 4.79
CA ALA A 94 -12.77 6.45 5.31
C ALA A 94 -12.82 7.50 4.18
N LEU A 95 -11.86 7.46 3.25
CA LEU A 95 -11.86 8.33 2.07
C LEU A 95 -13.05 8.06 1.16
N GLY A 96 -13.41 6.80 0.92
CA GLY A 96 -14.61 6.46 0.15
C GLY A 96 -15.88 7.09 0.74
N LYS A 97 -16.06 7.00 2.06
CA LYS A 97 -17.19 7.64 2.77
C LYS A 97 -17.16 9.16 2.66
N LEU A 98 -15.98 9.78 2.75
CA LEU A 98 -15.83 11.22 2.59
C LEU A 98 -16.17 11.67 1.17
N LEU A 99 -15.75 10.91 0.17
CA LEU A 99 -16.04 11.21 -1.24
C LEU A 99 -17.53 11.05 -1.56
N SER A 100 -18.26 10.16 -0.89
CA SER A 100 -19.73 10.05 -1.05
C SER A 100 -20.50 11.23 -0.44
N VAL A 101 -19.89 12.02 0.45
CA VAL A 101 -20.54 13.23 1.00
C VAL A 101 -21.02 14.16 -0.11
N GLN A 102 -20.26 14.28 -1.21
CA GLN A 102 -20.62 15.16 -2.33
C GLN A 102 -22.02 14.91 -2.92
N GLU A 103 -22.55 13.69 -2.79
CA GLU A 103 -23.89 13.34 -3.30
C GLU A 103 -24.99 14.12 -2.59
N GLN A 104 -24.75 14.53 -1.35
CA GLN A 104 -25.69 15.30 -0.53
C GLN A 104 -25.45 16.82 -0.62
N TYR A 105 -24.31 17.24 -1.18
CA TYR A 105 -23.89 18.64 -1.26
C TYR A 105 -23.52 19.01 -2.71
N PRO A 106 -24.50 19.41 -3.55
CA PRO A 106 -24.27 19.73 -4.96
C PRO A 106 -23.20 20.81 -5.20
N GLU A 107 -23.12 21.81 -4.33
CA GLU A 107 -22.10 22.87 -4.37
C GLU A 107 -20.68 22.33 -4.17
N LEU A 108 -20.50 21.32 -3.31
CA LEU A 108 -19.22 20.63 -3.13
C LEU A 108 -18.87 19.80 -4.37
N LYS A 109 -19.86 19.10 -4.94
CA LYS A 109 -19.71 18.31 -6.16
C LYS A 109 -19.31 19.18 -7.36
N ALA A 110 -19.84 20.41 -7.43
CA ALA A 110 -19.49 21.39 -8.46
C ALA A 110 -18.16 22.12 -8.21
N ASN A 111 -17.56 21.96 -7.03
CA ASN A 111 -16.31 22.63 -6.70
C ASN A 111 -15.12 22.02 -7.47
N GLU A 112 -14.45 22.84 -8.29
CA GLU A 112 -13.33 22.39 -9.12
C GLU A 112 -12.16 21.84 -8.30
N GLN A 113 -11.81 22.49 -7.17
CA GLN A 113 -10.73 22.03 -6.30
C GLN A 113 -11.03 20.65 -5.69
N PHE A 114 -12.28 20.38 -5.31
CA PHE A 114 -12.72 19.08 -4.82
C PHE A 114 -12.59 18.01 -5.91
N SER A 115 -13.09 18.30 -7.12
CA SER A 115 -12.99 17.39 -8.27
C SER A 115 -11.53 17.05 -8.62
N GLN A 116 -10.64 18.04 -8.58
CA GLN A 116 -9.20 17.84 -8.79
C GLN A 116 -8.58 16.93 -7.71
N LEU A 117 -8.90 17.16 -6.43
CA LEU A 117 -8.41 16.32 -5.33
C LEU A 117 -8.94 14.88 -5.43
N GLN A 118 -10.20 14.71 -5.83
CA GLN A 118 -10.78 13.39 -6.08
C GLN A 118 -10.02 12.65 -7.18
N ALA A 119 -9.77 13.30 -8.33
CA ALA A 119 -9.00 12.72 -9.43
C ALA A 119 -7.55 12.38 -9.03
N GLN A 120 -6.90 13.23 -8.23
CA GLN A 120 -5.56 12.96 -7.71
C GLN A 120 -5.54 11.75 -6.77
N LEU A 121 -6.55 11.61 -5.90
CA LEU A 121 -6.67 10.48 -4.99
C LEU A 121 -6.96 9.18 -5.74
N GLU A 122 -7.86 9.20 -6.73
CA GLU A 122 -8.13 8.06 -7.61
C GLU A 122 -6.86 7.63 -8.35
N GLY A 123 -6.15 8.58 -8.95
CA GLY A 123 -4.87 8.31 -9.61
C GLY A 123 -3.80 7.76 -8.65
N THR A 124 -3.83 8.18 -7.38
CA THR A 124 -2.93 7.65 -6.35
C THR A 124 -3.33 6.22 -5.95
N GLU A 125 -4.63 5.91 -5.82
CA GLU A 125 -5.11 4.57 -5.49
C GLU A 125 -4.77 3.56 -6.60
N ASN A 126 -4.88 3.98 -7.88
CA ASN A 126 -4.46 3.16 -9.01
C ASN A 126 -2.96 2.83 -8.95
N ARG A 127 -2.12 3.83 -8.65
CA ARG A 127 -0.66 3.64 -8.47
C ARG A 127 -0.32 2.80 -7.24
N ILE A 128 -1.10 2.89 -6.16
CA ILE A 128 -0.97 2.01 -4.99
C ILE A 128 -1.23 0.56 -5.42
N ASN A 129 -2.30 0.31 -6.17
CA ASN A 129 -2.62 -1.05 -6.63
C ASN A 129 -1.52 -1.62 -7.53
N GLU A 130 -1.04 -0.83 -8.49
CA GLU A 130 0.07 -1.21 -9.38
C GLU A 130 1.37 -1.48 -8.59
N SER A 131 1.79 -0.56 -7.72
CA SER A 131 3.01 -0.74 -6.92
C SER A 131 2.94 -1.95 -5.98
N ARG A 132 1.76 -2.25 -5.41
CA ARG A 132 1.55 -3.48 -4.61
C ARG A 132 1.66 -4.74 -5.46
N GLN A 133 1.18 -4.72 -6.70
CA GLN A 133 1.35 -5.84 -7.61
C GLN A 133 2.84 -6.06 -7.92
N LEU A 134 3.56 -5.00 -8.28
CA LEU A 134 5.00 -5.06 -8.57
C LEU A 134 5.81 -5.54 -7.35
N TYR A 135 5.46 -5.09 -6.15
CA TYR A 135 6.03 -5.61 -4.91
C TYR A 135 5.75 -7.10 -4.71
N ASN A 136 4.52 -7.55 -4.91
CA ASN A 136 4.17 -8.96 -4.77
C ASN A 136 4.91 -9.83 -5.80
N GLU A 137 5.12 -9.33 -7.01
CA GLU A 137 5.89 -10.00 -8.06
C GLU A 137 7.38 -10.10 -7.70
N SER A 138 7.99 -9.04 -7.14
CA SER A 138 9.38 -9.10 -6.66
C SER A 138 9.52 -10.04 -5.47
N VAL A 139 8.58 -10.01 -4.50
CA VAL A 139 8.54 -10.95 -3.37
C VAL A 139 8.45 -12.39 -3.86
N LYS A 140 7.59 -12.67 -4.86
CA LYS A 140 7.47 -14.00 -5.45
C LYS A 140 8.79 -14.45 -6.06
N THR A 141 9.44 -13.60 -6.85
CA THR A 141 10.73 -13.90 -7.49
C THR A 141 11.82 -14.19 -6.46
N TYR A 142 11.95 -13.35 -5.44
CA TYR A 142 12.87 -13.54 -4.33
C TYR A 142 12.57 -14.84 -3.56
N ASN A 143 11.31 -15.08 -3.20
CA ASN A 143 10.91 -16.26 -2.44
C ASN A 143 11.13 -17.57 -3.21
N ILE A 144 10.92 -17.59 -4.53
CA ILE A 144 11.27 -18.74 -5.37
C ILE A 144 12.77 -19.02 -5.26
N LYS A 145 13.62 -18.00 -5.39
CA LYS A 145 15.08 -18.15 -5.30
C LYS A 145 15.52 -18.68 -3.93
N VAL A 146 14.93 -18.18 -2.85
CA VAL A 146 15.20 -18.61 -1.47
C VAL A 146 14.75 -20.06 -1.23
N LYS A 147 13.63 -20.48 -1.82
CA LYS A 147 13.05 -21.83 -1.57
C LYS A 147 13.56 -22.91 -2.52
N GLN A 148 14.04 -22.54 -3.70
CA GLN A 148 14.46 -23.49 -4.74
C GLN A 148 15.89 -23.99 -4.51
N PHE A 149 16.14 -25.28 -4.75
CA PHE A 149 17.50 -25.83 -4.76
C PHE A 149 18.32 -25.26 -5.93
N PRO A 150 19.62 -24.90 -5.75
CA PRO A 150 20.40 -25.02 -4.52
C PRO A 150 20.31 -23.81 -3.58
N GLY A 151 19.53 -22.79 -3.91
CA GLY A 151 19.36 -21.57 -3.12
C GLY A 151 18.92 -21.82 -1.67
N SER A 152 18.01 -22.77 -1.45
CA SER A 152 17.54 -23.13 -0.09
C SER A 152 18.64 -23.60 0.86
N LEU A 153 19.73 -24.20 0.35
CA LEU A 153 20.88 -24.62 1.17
C LEU A 153 21.69 -23.42 1.68
N PHE A 154 21.83 -22.39 0.84
CA PHE A 154 22.63 -21.20 1.15
C PHE A 154 21.83 -20.12 1.85
N ALA A 155 20.51 -20.07 1.65
CA ALA A 155 19.63 -19.06 2.25
C ALA A 155 19.71 -19.10 3.79
N GLY A 156 19.59 -20.28 4.40
CA GLY A 156 19.71 -20.43 5.85
C GLY A 156 21.10 -20.06 6.39
N PHE A 157 22.17 -20.38 5.63
CA PHE A 157 23.54 -20.05 6.00
C PHE A 157 23.83 -18.54 5.97
N PHE A 158 23.21 -17.81 5.05
CA PHE A 158 23.37 -16.36 4.89
C PHE A 158 22.25 -15.53 5.53
N GLY A 159 21.38 -16.15 6.35
CA GLY A 159 20.30 -15.46 7.06
C GLY A 159 19.19 -14.91 6.17
N MET A 160 19.05 -15.41 4.94
CA MET A 160 18.03 -14.99 3.99
C MET A 160 16.75 -15.77 4.22
N SER A 161 15.67 -15.05 4.50
CA SER A 161 14.36 -15.62 4.82
C SER A 161 13.30 -15.13 3.83
N PRO A 162 12.26 -15.93 3.53
CA PRO A 162 11.18 -15.49 2.67
C PRO A 162 10.55 -14.19 3.15
N LYS A 163 10.26 -13.27 2.22
CA LYS A 163 9.55 -12.02 2.49
C LYS A 163 8.04 -12.20 2.31
N THR A 164 7.25 -11.38 2.99
CA THR A 164 5.78 -11.50 3.02
C THR A 164 5.15 -10.61 1.95
N PRO A 165 4.31 -11.13 1.04
CA PRO A 165 3.59 -10.30 0.08
C PRO A 165 2.41 -9.57 0.75
N PHE A 166 1.94 -8.50 0.13
CA PHE A 166 0.64 -7.92 0.45
C PHE A 166 -0.48 -8.92 0.09
N ARG A 167 -1.47 -9.07 0.96
CA ARG A 167 -2.66 -9.88 0.66
C ARG A 167 -3.58 -9.12 -0.29
N ALA A 168 -4.28 -9.83 -1.16
CA ALA A 168 -5.39 -9.24 -1.93
C ALA A 168 -6.38 -8.60 -0.95
N SER A 169 -6.91 -7.42 -1.28
CA SER A 169 -7.95 -6.80 -0.45
C SER A 169 -9.17 -7.72 -0.40
N GLU A 170 -9.89 -7.76 0.71
CA GLU A 170 -11.16 -8.49 0.81
C GLU A 170 -12.16 -8.02 -0.25
N ALA A 171 -12.13 -6.72 -0.62
CA ALA A 171 -12.92 -6.15 -1.70
C ALA A 171 -12.61 -6.76 -3.09
N ALA A 172 -11.38 -7.19 -3.34
CA ALA A 172 -11.01 -7.90 -4.57
C ALA A 172 -11.47 -9.36 -4.59
N GLN A 173 -11.80 -9.94 -3.42
CA GLN A 173 -12.35 -11.29 -3.32
C GLN A 173 -13.86 -11.31 -3.59
N THR A 174 -14.54 -10.17 -3.41
CA THR A 174 -15.92 -9.93 -3.85
C THR A 174 -15.92 -9.25 -5.22
N ALA A 175 -15.58 -9.99 -6.28
CA ALA A 175 -15.85 -9.52 -7.64
C ALA A 175 -17.37 -9.37 -7.82
N PRO A 176 -17.89 -8.22 -8.31
CA PRO A 176 -19.31 -8.11 -8.61
C PRO A 176 -19.66 -9.11 -9.70
N SER A 177 -20.60 -10.01 -9.40
CA SER A 177 -21.19 -10.87 -10.42
C SER A 177 -21.96 -9.98 -11.40
N VAL A 178 -21.38 -9.72 -12.57
CA VAL A 178 -22.09 -9.07 -13.66
C VAL A 178 -23.16 -10.06 -14.15
N GLN A 179 -24.40 -9.85 -13.71
CA GLN A 179 -25.56 -10.50 -14.32
C GLN A 179 -25.92 -9.67 -15.54
N PHE A 180 -25.79 -10.27 -16.73
CA PHE A 180 -26.44 -9.81 -17.95
C PHE A 180 -27.92 -10.20 -17.92
#